data_AF-A0AA44AQD2-F1
#
_entry.id   AF-A0AA44AQD2-F1
#
_cell.length_a   1.000
_cell.length_b   1.000
_cell.length_c   1.000
_cell.angle_alpha   90.00
_cell.angle_beta   90.00
_cell.angle_gamma   90.00
#
_symmetry.space_group_name_H-M   'P 1'
#
loop_
_entity.id
_entity.type
_entity.pdbx_description
1 polymer ?
#
loop_
_entity_poly.entity_id
_entity_poly.type
_entity_poly.pdbx_seq_one_letter_code
_entity_poly.pdbx_strand_id
1 'polypeptide(L)'
;MNDAASCLRNRNYARHQQAMQRIARLKKELEDSRIDQQFHDDNRNMDRAERAFFGKILHLSLNEADLAIYHIEMFFAYFSDRGFKPVPEWEHRKGELIRAIKAYREFVRVFFEGADLRVGNELNFMKLLDLISDRCFTDRERVYYDKYEIKAANKMEDGV
;
A
#
# COMPACT_ATOMS: atom_id res chain seq x y z
N MET A 1 5.02 -31.68 21.02
CA MET A 1 4.86 -32.88 20.17
C MET A 1 4.21 -34.07 20.89
N ASN A 2 4.17 -34.12 22.23
CA ASN A 2 3.64 -35.27 22.97
C ASN A 2 2.11 -35.46 22.95
N ASP A 3 1.31 -34.40 22.78
CA ASP A 3 -0.16 -34.50 22.85
C ASP A 3 -0.81 -35.20 21.65
N ALA A 4 -0.36 -34.93 20.43
CA ALA A 4 -0.92 -35.56 19.23
C ALA A 4 -0.62 -37.07 19.22
N ALA A 5 0.59 -37.47 19.62
CA ALA A 5 1.02 -38.86 19.76
C ALA A 5 0.35 -39.58 20.96
N SER A 6 -0.03 -38.83 22.00
CA SER A 6 -0.84 -39.32 23.12
C SER A 6 -2.30 -39.58 22.70
N CYS A 7 -2.90 -38.69 21.89
CA CYS A 7 -4.27 -38.83 21.40
C CYS A 7 -4.47 -40.03 20.47
N LEU A 8 -3.48 -40.35 19.62
CA LEU A 8 -3.47 -41.57 18.80
C LEU A 8 -3.44 -42.84 19.66
N ARG A 9 -2.58 -42.86 20.69
CA ARG A 9 -2.48 -43.98 21.65
C ARG A 9 -3.78 -44.22 22.41
N ASN A 10 -4.53 -43.16 22.68
CA ASN A 10 -5.84 -43.22 23.36
C ASN A 10 -7.04 -43.35 22.39
N ARG A 11 -6.81 -43.63 21.10
CA ARG A 11 -7.84 -43.75 20.03
C ARG A 11 -8.78 -42.54 19.92
N ASN A 12 -8.34 -41.37 20.36
CA ASN A 12 -9.13 -40.14 20.28
C ASN A 12 -8.79 -39.37 19.00
N TYR A 13 -9.32 -39.89 17.88
CA TYR A 13 -9.00 -39.42 16.54
C TYR A 13 -9.43 -37.97 16.27
N ALA A 14 -10.55 -37.51 16.86
CA ALA A 14 -11.01 -36.13 16.71
C ALA A 14 -10.04 -35.12 17.36
N ARG A 15 -9.58 -35.40 18.58
CA ARG A 15 -8.56 -34.56 19.24
C ARG A 15 -7.21 -34.63 18.53
N HIS A 16 -6.85 -35.79 17.99
CA HIS A 16 -5.64 -35.92 17.18
C HIS A 16 -5.70 -35.05 15.92
N GLN A 17 -6.82 -35.04 15.19
CA GLN A 17 -6.99 -34.22 13.99
C GLN A 17 -6.92 -32.72 14.31
N GLN A 18 -7.57 -32.27 15.39
CA GLN A 18 -7.47 -30.88 15.87
C GLN A 18 -6.03 -30.51 16.27
N ALA A 19 -5.32 -31.40 16.97
CA ALA A 19 -3.93 -31.19 17.34
C ALA A 19 -3.02 -31.09 16.10
N MET A 20 -3.25 -31.93 15.09
CA MET A 20 -2.51 -31.89 13.82
C MET A 20 -2.78 -30.61 13.02
N GLN A 21 -4.02 -30.15 12.95
CA GLN A 21 -4.36 -28.85 12.33
C GLN A 21 -3.67 -27.69 13.07
N ARG A 22 -3.65 -27.72 14.40
CA ARG A 22 -2.95 -26.71 15.20
C ARG A 22 -1.44 -26.77 14.99
N ILE A 23 -0.84 -27.95 14.90
CA ILE A 23 0.58 -28.11 14.57
C ILE A 23 0.88 -27.55 13.18
N ALA A 24 0.04 -27.82 12.18
CA ALA A 24 0.23 -27.30 10.82
C ALA A 24 0.17 -25.76 10.80
N ARG A 25 -0.80 -25.17 11.51
CA ARG A 25 -0.91 -23.72 11.66
C ARG A 25 0.31 -23.11 12.35
N LEU A 26 0.74 -23.68 13.48
CA LEU A 26 1.91 -23.19 14.22
C LEU A 26 3.21 -23.33 13.41
N LYS A 27 3.35 -24.39 12.60
CA LYS A 27 4.48 -24.53 11.69
C LYS A 27 4.51 -23.43 10.65
N LYS A 28 3.34 -23.05 10.10
CA LYS A 28 3.23 -21.94 9.17
C LYS A 28 3.59 -20.61 9.83
N GLU A 29 3.00 -20.31 10.99
CA GLU A 29 3.27 -19.08 11.75
C GLU A 29 4.76 -18.95 12.13
N LEU A 30 5.40 -20.07 12.49
CA LEU A 30 6.85 -20.09 12.77
C LEU A 30 7.67 -19.80 11.51
N GLU A 31 7.31 -20.37 10.37
CA GLU A 31 8.01 -20.12 9.11
C GLU A 31 7.86 -18.66 8.68
N ASP A 32 6.63 -18.13 8.72
CA ASP A 32 6.33 -16.73 8.41
C ASP A 32 7.17 -15.78 9.29
N SER A 33 7.30 -16.07 10.60
CA SER A 33 8.13 -15.28 11.51
C SER A 33 9.64 -15.39 11.23
N ARG A 34 10.14 -16.55 10.76
CA ARG A 34 11.56 -16.70 10.40
C ARG A 34 11.90 -15.92 9.14
N ILE A 35 11.00 -15.92 8.15
CA ILE A 35 11.14 -15.12 6.93
C ILE A 35 11.15 -13.64 7.28
N ASP A 36 10.26 -13.19 8.17
CA ASP A 36 10.20 -11.80 8.64
C ASP A 36 11.52 -11.37 9.33
N GLN A 37 12.04 -12.20 10.22
CA GLN A 37 13.34 -11.96 10.86
C GLN A 37 14.48 -11.87 9.86
N GLN A 38 14.55 -12.82 8.92
CA GLN A 38 15.57 -12.84 7.87
C GLN A 38 15.53 -11.56 7.04
N PHE A 39 14.34 -11.13 6.64
CA PHE A 39 14.15 -9.91 5.87
C PHE A 39 14.64 -8.66 6.65
N HIS A 40 14.35 -8.57 7.95
CA HIS A 40 14.85 -7.48 8.78
C HIS A 40 16.37 -7.49 8.96
N ASP A 41 16.97 -8.68 9.09
CA ASP A 41 18.43 -8.83 9.18
C ASP A 41 19.11 -8.46 7.85
N ASP A 42 18.57 -8.90 6.72
CA ASP A 42 19.06 -8.54 5.39
C ASP A 42 18.98 -7.02 5.16
N ASN A 43 17.87 -6.38 5.52
CA ASN A 43 17.69 -4.93 5.41
C ASN A 43 18.71 -4.15 6.28
N ARG A 44 19.07 -4.67 7.46
CA ARG A 44 20.12 -4.08 8.31
C ARG A 44 21.51 -4.20 7.69
N ASN A 45 21.77 -5.33 7.02
CA ASN A 45 23.06 -5.67 6.43
C ASN A 45 23.26 -5.12 5.01
N MET A 46 22.23 -4.55 4.38
CA MET A 46 22.34 -3.87 3.08
C MET A 46 23.45 -2.82 3.06
N ASP A 47 24.17 -2.77 1.95
CA ASP A 47 25.14 -1.71 1.73
C ASP A 47 24.47 -0.35 1.51
N ARG A 48 25.26 0.73 1.50
CA ARG A 48 24.75 2.10 1.39
C ARG A 48 24.06 2.37 0.05
N ALA A 49 24.57 1.81 -1.04
CA ALA A 49 24.02 2.02 -2.38
C ALA A 49 22.71 1.24 -2.56
N GLU A 50 22.68 0.00 -2.09
CA GLU A 50 21.50 -0.86 -2.07
C GLU A 50 20.38 -0.23 -1.23
N ARG A 51 20.70 0.26 -0.02
CA ARG A 51 19.72 0.95 0.83
C ARG A 51 19.18 2.22 0.17
N ALA A 52 20.03 2.98 -0.52
CA ALA A 52 19.62 4.18 -1.24
C ALA A 52 18.72 3.85 -2.45
N PHE A 53 19.04 2.79 -3.20
CA PHE A 53 18.21 2.31 -4.31
C PHE A 53 16.86 1.79 -3.81
N PHE A 54 16.87 0.93 -2.79
CA PHE A 54 15.68 0.36 -2.16
C PHE A 54 14.72 1.45 -1.66
N GLY A 55 15.26 2.44 -0.93
CA GLY A 55 14.47 3.58 -0.46
C GLY A 55 13.84 4.37 -1.62
N LYS A 56 14.59 4.62 -2.70
CA LYS A 56 14.05 5.33 -3.88
C LYS A 56 12.91 4.56 -4.55
N ILE A 57 13.03 3.24 -4.70
CA ILE A 57 11.97 2.42 -5.30
C ILE A 57 10.70 2.43 -4.43
N LEU A 58 10.84 2.31 -3.12
CA LEU A 58 9.70 2.41 -2.21
C LEU A 58 9.06 3.80 -2.19
N HIS A 59 9.85 4.87 -2.37
CA HIS A 59 9.28 6.21 -2.55
C HIS A 59 8.49 6.35 -3.85
N LEU A 60 9.02 5.80 -4.95
CA LEU A 60 8.31 5.82 -6.23
C LEU A 60 6.99 5.06 -6.14
N SER A 61 6.97 3.88 -5.50
CA SER A 61 5.72 3.13 -5.34
C SER A 61 4.68 3.85 -4.48
N LEU A 62 5.12 4.59 -3.45
CA LEU A 62 4.22 5.45 -2.67
C LEU A 62 3.68 6.61 -3.51
N ASN A 63 4.54 7.27 -4.28
CA ASN A 63 4.13 8.38 -5.14
C ASN A 63 3.15 7.91 -6.24
N GLU A 64 3.36 6.74 -6.82
CA GLU A 64 2.43 6.12 -7.77
C GLU A 64 1.08 5.78 -7.12
N ALA A 65 1.09 5.29 -5.88
CA ALA A 65 -0.13 5.02 -5.13
C ALA A 65 -0.91 6.31 -4.81
N ASP A 66 -0.21 7.35 -4.37
CA ASP A 66 -0.80 8.65 -4.09
C ASP A 66 -1.38 9.28 -5.36
N LEU A 67 -0.67 9.15 -6.48
CA LEU A 67 -1.13 9.59 -7.79
C LEU A 67 -2.40 8.83 -8.23
N ALA A 68 -2.51 7.54 -7.93
CA ALA A 68 -3.72 6.78 -8.21
C ALA A 68 -4.93 7.32 -7.43
N ILE A 69 -4.73 7.72 -6.16
CA ILE A 69 -5.77 8.40 -5.37
C ILE A 69 -6.11 9.76 -6.01
N TYR A 70 -5.10 10.51 -6.41
CA TYR A 70 -5.28 11.83 -6.99
C TYR A 70 -6.14 11.77 -8.27
N HIS A 71 -5.79 10.89 -9.21
CA HIS A 71 -6.56 10.71 -10.45
C HIS A 71 -7.97 10.18 -10.22
N ILE A 72 -8.18 9.29 -9.26
CA ILE A 72 -9.54 8.81 -8.97
C ILE A 72 -10.39 9.91 -8.33
N GLU A 73 -9.83 10.76 -7.46
CA GLU A 73 -10.51 11.95 -6.94
C GLU A 73 -10.85 12.95 -8.04
N MET A 74 -9.92 13.21 -8.97
CA MET A 74 -10.18 14.05 -10.15
C MET A 74 -11.35 13.51 -10.98
N PHE A 75 -11.39 12.20 -11.22
CA PHE A 75 -12.49 11.55 -11.93
C PHE A 75 -13.84 11.76 -11.22
N PHE A 76 -13.91 11.54 -9.91
CA PHE A 76 -15.15 11.78 -9.16
C PHE A 76 -15.54 13.26 -9.08
N ALA A 77 -14.56 14.17 -9.02
CA ALA A 77 -14.81 15.61 -9.08
C ALA A 77 -15.41 16.01 -10.45
N TYR A 78 -14.90 15.46 -11.55
CA TYR A 78 -15.47 15.62 -12.88
C TYR A 78 -16.91 15.10 -12.97
N PHE A 79 -17.16 13.88 -12.48
CA PHE A 79 -18.50 13.29 -12.49
C PHE A 79 -19.50 14.11 -11.67
N SER A 80 -19.10 14.56 -10.48
CA SER A 80 -19.93 15.39 -9.61
C SER A 80 -20.27 16.73 -10.25
N ASP A 81 -19.32 17.39 -10.91
CA ASP A 81 -19.54 18.67 -11.63
C ASP A 81 -20.58 18.54 -12.76
N ARG A 82 -20.68 17.35 -13.36
CA ARG A 82 -21.67 17.05 -14.40
C ARG A 82 -23.02 16.61 -13.84
N GLY A 83 -23.18 16.60 -12.51
CA GLY A 83 -24.39 16.17 -11.83
C GLY A 83 -24.59 14.65 -11.78
N PHE A 84 -23.57 13.87 -12.14
CA PHE A 84 -23.65 12.42 -12.03
C PHE A 84 -23.42 11.97 -10.60
N LYS A 85 -24.30 11.08 -10.13
CA LYS A 85 -24.10 10.39 -8.86
C LYS A 85 -23.36 9.08 -9.13
N PRO A 86 -22.21 8.83 -8.49
CA PRO A 86 -21.53 7.56 -8.63
C PRO A 86 -22.41 6.43 -8.08
N VAL A 87 -22.36 5.28 -8.73
CA VAL A 87 -23.07 4.10 -8.20
C VAL A 87 -22.36 3.58 -6.94
N PRO A 88 -23.07 2.98 -5.97
CA PRO A 88 -22.50 2.62 -4.66
C PRO A 88 -21.24 1.75 -4.73
N GLU A 89 -21.14 0.85 -5.70
CA GLU A 89 -19.95 0.00 -5.89
C GLU A 89 -18.69 0.85 -6.15
N TRP A 90 -18.79 1.94 -6.91
CA TRP A 90 -17.65 2.81 -7.19
C TRP A 90 -17.15 3.54 -5.94
N GLU A 91 -18.06 4.03 -5.10
CA GLU A 91 -17.71 4.64 -3.81
C GLU A 91 -17.07 3.60 -2.87
N HIS A 92 -17.63 2.38 -2.83
CA HIS A 92 -17.08 1.29 -2.04
C HIS A 92 -15.65 0.94 -2.46
N ARG A 93 -15.41 0.71 -3.76
CA ARG A 93 -14.09 0.36 -4.31
C ARG A 93 -13.07 1.47 -4.13
N LYS A 94 -13.48 2.73 -4.31
CA LYS A 94 -12.64 3.90 -4.00
C LYS A 94 -12.21 3.89 -2.52
N GLY A 95 -13.15 3.64 -1.61
CA GLY A 95 -12.87 3.54 -0.18
C GLY A 95 -11.92 2.38 0.17
N GLU A 96 -12.07 1.22 -0.48
CA GLU A 96 -11.14 0.10 -0.34
C GLU A 96 -9.72 0.44 -0.82
N LEU A 97 -9.60 1.09 -1.98
CA LEU A 97 -8.31 1.51 -2.53
C LEU A 97 -7.60 2.50 -1.59
N ILE A 98 -8.30 3.54 -1.13
CA ILE A 98 -7.74 4.53 -0.20
C ILE A 98 -7.28 3.85 1.09
N ARG A 99 -8.07 2.93 1.65
CA ARG A 99 -7.67 2.16 2.85
C ARG A 99 -6.44 1.31 2.60
N ALA A 100 -6.37 0.62 1.48
CA ALA A 100 -5.22 -0.22 1.12
C ALA A 100 -3.94 0.61 0.95
N ILE A 101 -4.03 1.77 0.31
CA ILE A 101 -2.89 2.68 0.12
C ILE A 101 -2.44 3.30 1.45
N LYS A 102 -3.38 3.71 2.33
CA LYS A 102 -3.05 4.19 3.68
C LYS A 102 -2.33 3.11 4.51
N ALA A 103 -2.80 1.86 4.45
CA ALA A 103 -2.15 0.73 5.12
C ALA A 103 -0.76 0.45 4.55
N TYR A 104 -0.61 0.52 3.22
CA TYR A 104 0.69 0.40 2.55
C TYR A 104 1.65 1.51 2.99
N ARG A 105 1.20 2.77 3.02
CA ARG A 105 2.02 3.90 3.50
C ARG A 105 2.55 3.68 4.91
N GLU A 106 1.70 3.21 5.82
CA GLU A 106 2.09 2.91 7.20
C GLU A 106 3.12 1.77 7.27
N PHE A 107 2.92 0.71 6.50
CA PHE A 107 3.89 -0.38 6.38
C PHE A 107 5.24 0.10 5.86
N VAL A 108 5.24 0.89 4.78
CA VAL A 108 6.48 1.35 4.15
C VAL A 108 7.23 2.35 5.06
N ARG A 109 6.52 3.10 5.92
CA ARG A 109 7.11 4.06 6.87
C ARG A 109 8.22 3.47 7.73
N VAL A 110 8.11 2.20 8.11
CA VAL A 110 9.09 1.48 8.95
C VAL A 110 10.46 1.39 8.26
N PHE A 111 10.51 1.40 6.93
CA PHE A 111 11.76 1.36 6.16
C PHE A 111 12.44 2.73 6.00
N PHE A 112 11.78 3.80 6.44
CA PHE A 112 12.25 5.18 6.27
C PHE A 112 12.61 5.89 7.58
N GLU A 113 12.56 5.20 8.73
CA GLU A 113 12.97 5.77 10.01
C GLU A 113 14.46 6.18 9.97
N GLY A 114 14.72 7.48 10.12
CA GLY A 114 16.07 8.04 10.25
C GLY A 114 16.66 8.72 9.01
N ALA A 115 15.93 8.84 7.91
CA ALA A 115 16.44 9.50 6.71
C ALA A 115 15.62 10.74 6.33
N ASP A 116 16.32 11.78 5.91
CA ASP A 116 15.86 13.08 5.40
C ASP A 116 15.10 12.96 4.04
N LEU A 117 14.40 11.84 3.86
CA LEU A 117 13.81 11.39 2.59
C LEU A 117 12.40 11.95 2.36
N ARG A 118 11.76 12.54 3.38
CA ARG A 118 10.43 13.14 3.26
C ARG A 118 10.43 14.29 2.25
N VAL A 119 11.42 15.18 2.33
CA VAL A 119 11.59 16.33 1.41
C VAL A 119 11.88 15.87 -0.02
N GLY A 120 12.66 14.79 -0.18
CA GLY A 120 12.91 14.18 -1.49
C GLY A 120 11.66 13.55 -2.11
N ASN A 121 10.73 13.05 -1.28
CA ASN A 121 9.52 12.39 -1.75
C ASN A 121 8.54 13.36 -2.41
N GLU A 122 8.28 14.50 -1.77
CA GLU A 122 7.38 15.54 -2.30
C GLU A 122 7.89 16.09 -3.63
N LEU A 123 9.19 16.36 -3.74
CA LEU A 123 9.79 16.83 -4.99
C LEU A 123 9.68 15.79 -6.13
N ASN A 124 9.82 14.51 -5.81
CA ASN A 124 9.66 13.44 -6.79
C ASN A 124 8.20 13.28 -7.22
N PHE A 125 7.26 13.47 -6.31
CA PHE A 125 5.84 13.47 -6.61
C PHE A 125 5.46 14.62 -7.56
N MET A 126 5.92 15.85 -7.28
CA MET A 126 5.68 17.00 -8.17
C MET A 126 6.25 16.77 -9.58
N LYS A 127 7.47 16.22 -9.68
CA LYS A 127 8.07 15.87 -10.98
C LYS A 127 7.26 14.80 -11.73
N LEU A 128 6.66 13.86 -11.02
CA LEU A 128 5.80 12.83 -11.61
C LEU A 128 4.50 13.45 -12.13
N LEU A 129 3.89 14.36 -11.38
CA LEU A 129 2.72 15.13 -11.82
C LEU A 129 3.04 15.95 -13.07
N ASP A 130 4.14 16.70 -13.07
CA ASP A 130 4.59 17.49 -14.22
C ASP A 130 4.77 16.60 -15.46
N LEU A 131 5.45 15.46 -15.31
CA LEU A 131 5.69 14.52 -16.40
C LEU A 131 4.37 14.02 -17.01
N ILE A 132 3.38 13.71 -16.17
CA ILE A 132 2.08 13.20 -16.60
C ILE A 132 1.27 14.31 -17.27
N SER A 133 1.17 15.47 -16.64
CA SER A 133 0.49 16.64 -17.21
C SER A 133 1.07 16.99 -18.59
N ASP A 134 2.40 16.96 -18.71
CA ASP A 134 3.10 17.35 -19.94
C ASP A 134 3.03 16.31 -21.07
N ARG A 135 3.03 15.02 -20.73
CA ARG A 135 3.20 13.95 -21.73
C ARG A 135 1.93 13.18 -22.04
N CYS A 136 0.96 13.16 -21.12
CA CYS A 136 -0.25 12.34 -21.26
C CYS A 136 -1.47 13.13 -21.74
N PHE A 137 -1.45 14.46 -21.66
CA PHE A 137 -2.59 15.30 -22.00
C PHE A 137 -2.24 16.33 -23.08
N THR A 138 -3.13 16.47 -24.05
CA THR A 138 -3.08 17.57 -25.03
C THR A 138 -3.38 18.91 -24.35
N ASP A 139 -3.00 20.02 -24.99
CA ASP A 139 -3.25 21.38 -24.47
C ASP A 139 -4.73 21.61 -24.10
N ARG A 140 -5.66 21.02 -24.85
CA ARG A 140 -7.10 21.13 -24.58
C ARG A 140 -7.54 20.30 -23.37
N GLU A 141 -6.91 19.14 -23.14
CA GLU A 141 -7.21 18.26 -22.02
C GLU A 141 -6.59 18.79 -20.72
N ARG A 142 -5.44 19.47 -20.79
CA ARG A 142 -4.80 20.11 -19.62
C ARG A 142 -5.71 21.12 -18.91
N VAL A 143 -6.54 21.85 -19.66
CA VAL A 143 -7.55 22.75 -19.06
C VAL A 143 -8.48 22.00 -18.10
N TYR A 144 -8.85 20.76 -18.43
CA TYR A 144 -9.65 19.92 -17.53
C TYR A 144 -8.79 19.31 -16.42
N TYR A 145 -7.57 18.88 -16.74
CA TYR A 145 -6.61 18.37 -15.76
C TYR A 145 -6.41 19.37 -14.61
N ASP A 146 -5.97 20.60 -14.91
CA ASP A 146 -5.69 21.65 -13.92
C ASP A 146 -6.95 21.99 -13.09
N LYS A 147 -8.12 22.04 -13.74
CA LYS A 147 -9.39 22.33 -13.06
C LYS A 147 -9.71 21.28 -12.01
N TYR A 148 -9.54 20.00 -12.34
CA TYR A 148 -9.92 18.90 -11.45
C TYR A 148 -8.81 18.50 -10.47
N GLU A 149 -7.55 18.80 -10.79
CA GLU A 149 -6.41 18.78 -9.87
C GLU A 149 -6.71 19.57 -8.60
N ILE A 150 -7.03 20.85 -8.76
CA ILE A 150 -7.29 21.77 -7.64
C ILE A 150 -8.44 21.24 -6.79
N LYS A 151 -9.47 20.67 -7.43
CA LYS A 151 -10.62 20.08 -6.72
C LYS A 151 -10.27 18.80 -5.97
N ALA A 152 -9.38 17.98 -6.52
CA ALA A 152 -8.89 16.77 -5.87
C ALA A 152 -8.00 17.12 -4.67
N ALA A 153 -7.07 18.07 -4.84
CA ALA A 153 -6.19 18.54 -3.77
C ALA A 153 -6.98 19.04 -2.55
N ASN A 154 -7.98 19.90 -2.76
CA ASN A 154 -8.81 20.44 -1.67
C ASN A 154 -9.55 19.34 -0.88
N LYS A 155 -10.01 18.27 -1.56
CA LYS A 155 -10.68 17.14 -0.89
C LYS A 155 -9.74 16.27 -0.08
N MET A 156 -8.46 16.22 -0.45
CA MET A 156 -7.47 15.44 0.29
C MET A 156 -7.04 16.16 1.58
N GLU A 157 -7.05 17.50 1.60
CA GLU A 157 -6.81 18.29 2.82
C GLU A 157 -7.95 18.14 3.84
N ASP A 158 -9.21 18.09 3.38
CA ASP A 158 -10.40 17.92 4.25
C ASP A 158 -10.54 16.49 4.83
N GLY A 159 -9.73 15.53 4.37
CA GLY A 159 -9.77 14.12 4.75
C GLY A 159 -8.62 13.63 5.64
N VAL A 160 -7.83 14.57 6.19
CA VAL A 160 -6.77 14.35 7.18
C VAL A 160 -7.30 14.46 8.60
#